data_AF-A0A7K4C7Y0-F1
#
_entry.id   AF-A0A7K4C7Y0-F1
#
_cell.length_a   1.000
_cell.length_b   1.000
_cell.length_c   1.000
_cell.angle_alpha   90.00
_cell.angle_beta   90.00
_cell.angle_gamma   90.00
#
_symmetry.space_group_name_H-M   'P 1'
#
loop_
_entity.id
_entity.type
_entity.pdbx_description
1 polymer ?
#
loop_
_entity_poly.entity_id
_entity_poly.type
_entity_poly.pdbx_seq_one_letter_code
_entity_poly.pdbx_strand_id
1 'polypeptide(L)'
;ISDLAVDSFKKFKNTSPIISIENPPAGMGFSTGEELKEIIEKSREKFVEKLKSTGMNEKKAREEAEKLIGVTWDVGHINMMRKYGYDSKNIVEETEKVAPLVKHVHLSDNFGFEHTELPMGMGNVPIKEIMEKLGKEGYDAKKIIEAGNWWQHFQRSPLKETLESFGSPIYSSGQAPYWNQSLGFQQNYYSGYGAFLPQKNYEIFGGGFSGLPSEFGGQLRQDNNRLSGNPLE
;
A
#
# COMPACT_ATOMS: atom_id res chain seq x y z
N ILE A 1 -22.12 16.51 10.90
CA ILE A 1 -20.66 16.77 11.03
C ILE A 1 -20.39 17.90 12.02
N SER A 2 -20.88 19.13 11.76
CA SER A 2 -20.56 20.29 12.62
C SER A 2 -20.94 20.14 14.09
N ASP A 3 -22.10 19.54 14.43
CA ASP A 3 -22.48 19.29 15.84
C ASP A 3 -21.47 18.38 16.55
N LEU A 4 -21.16 17.24 15.95
CA LEU A 4 -20.16 16.30 16.47
C LEU A 4 -18.79 16.97 16.64
N ALA A 5 -18.37 17.79 15.66
CA ALA A 5 -17.12 18.52 15.72
C ALA A 5 -17.11 19.53 16.87
N VAL A 6 -18.21 20.28 17.08
CA VAL A 6 -18.35 21.23 18.19
C VAL A 6 -18.28 20.51 19.53
N ASP A 7 -18.97 19.38 19.67
CA ASP A 7 -18.99 18.61 20.91
C ASP A 7 -17.62 17.99 21.21
N SER A 8 -16.97 17.43 20.19
CA SER A 8 -15.60 16.94 20.25
C SER A 8 -14.64 18.05 20.70
N PHE A 9 -14.71 19.21 20.04
CA PHE A 9 -13.91 20.37 20.39
C PHE A 9 -14.17 20.88 21.80
N LYS A 10 -15.42 20.93 22.24
CA LYS A 10 -15.77 21.33 23.61
C LYS A 10 -15.18 20.39 24.65
N LYS A 11 -15.17 19.08 24.38
CA LYS A 11 -14.70 18.04 25.30
C LYS A 11 -13.18 17.92 25.34
N PHE A 12 -12.52 17.96 24.18
CA PHE A 12 -11.12 17.59 24.04
C PHE A 12 -10.21 18.76 23.63
N LYS A 13 -10.77 19.88 23.16
CA LYS A 13 -10.01 21.08 22.76
C LYS A 13 -8.89 20.72 21.78
N ASN A 14 -7.64 20.93 22.16
CA ASN A 14 -6.47 20.72 21.31
C ASN A 14 -6.21 19.25 20.99
N THR A 15 -6.76 18.31 21.77
CA THR A 15 -6.63 16.85 21.57
C THR A 15 -7.86 16.23 20.92
N SER A 16 -8.75 17.05 20.36
CA SER A 16 -9.95 16.55 19.69
C SER A 16 -9.59 15.65 18.51
N PRO A 17 -10.24 14.48 18.38
CA PRO A 17 -10.05 13.62 17.22
C PRO A 17 -10.47 14.35 15.94
N ILE A 18 -9.71 14.12 14.88
CA ILE A 18 -10.05 14.57 13.53
C ILE A 18 -11.29 13.79 13.08
N ILE A 19 -12.27 14.52 12.55
CA ILE A 19 -13.46 13.99 11.91
C ILE A 19 -13.22 14.06 10.40
N SER A 20 -12.98 12.89 9.83
CA SER A 20 -12.65 12.73 8.43
C SER A 20 -13.79 11.98 7.74
N ILE A 21 -14.36 12.57 6.69
CA ILE A 21 -15.44 11.93 5.91
C ILE A 21 -14.84 11.30 4.67
N GLU A 22 -15.21 10.05 4.45
CA GLU A 22 -14.75 9.29 3.31
C GLU A 22 -15.68 9.44 2.11
N ASN A 23 -15.13 9.49 0.90
CA ASN A 23 -15.93 9.33 -0.32
C ASN A 23 -16.44 7.88 -0.38
N PRO A 24 -17.76 7.63 -0.36
CA PRO A 24 -18.29 6.29 -0.48
C PRO A 24 -18.14 5.73 -1.91
N PRO A 25 -18.37 4.41 -2.11
CA PRO A 25 -18.41 3.80 -3.43
C PRO A 25 -19.27 4.56 -4.43
N ALA A 26 -18.82 4.56 -5.69
CA ALA A 26 -19.49 5.27 -6.78
C ALA A 26 -21.00 4.94 -6.87
N GLY A 27 -21.83 5.98 -6.92
CA GLY A 27 -23.31 5.88 -6.97
C GLY A 27 -23.99 6.06 -5.61
N MET A 28 -23.22 6.12 -4.52
CA MET A 28 -23.70 6.64 -3.25
C MET A 28 -23.59 8.16 -3.23
N GLY A 29 -24.33 8.81 -2.32
CA GLY A 29 -24.26 10.26 -2.16
C GLY A 29 -22.85 10.70 -1.76
N PHE A 30 -22.36 11.76 -2.39
CA PHE A 30 -21.07 12.38 -2.07
C PHE A 30 -19.84 11.57 -2.47
N SER A 31 -19.98 10.75 -3.51
CA SER A 31 -18.92 9.87 -4.03
C SER A 31 -17.89 10.60 -4.91
N THR A 32 -18.18 11.83 -5.33
CA THR A 32 -17.26 12.68 -6.10
C THR A 32 -16.44 13.61 -5.21
N GLY A 33 -15.30 14.09 -5.72
CA GLY A 33 -14.46 15.04 -5.00
C GLY A 33 -15.15 16.39 -4.83
N GLU A 34 -15.89 16.86 -5.83
CA GLU A 34 -16.66 18.11 -5.74
C GLU A 34 -17.72 18.06 -4.63
N GLU A 35 -18.54 17.01 -4.60
CA GLU A 35 -19.59 16.87 -3.58
C GLU A 35 -19.01 16.77 -2.18
N LEU A 36 -17.91 16.01 -2.03
CA LEU A 36 -17.27 15.84 -0.73
C LEU A 36 -16.63 17.15 -0.25
N LYS A 37 -15.99 17.90 -1.16
CA LYS A 37 -15.49 19.25 -0.89
C LYS A 37 -16.61 20.15 -0.36
N GLU A 38 -17.74 20.20 -1.06
CA GLU A 38 -18.87 21.06 -0.68
C GLU A 38 -19.40 20.73 0.72
N ILE A 39 -19.51 19.45 1.07
CA ILE A 39 -19.94 19.02 2.41
C ILE A 39 -18.97 19.48 3.49
N ILE A 40 -17.66 19.32 3.25
CA ILE A 40 -16.64 19.66 4.22
C ILE A 40 -16.58 21.17 4.42
N GLU A 41 -16.63 21.95 3.34
CA GLU A 41 -16.66 23.42 3.41
C GLU A 41 -17.90 23.91 4.19
N LYS A 42 -19.10 23.44 3.83
CA LYS A 42 -20.34 23.78 4.56
C LYS A 42 -20.30 23.32 6.02
N SER A 43 -19.65 22.18 6.30
CA SER A 43 -19.50 21.67 7.66
C SER A 43 -18.55 22.54 8.48
N ARG A 44 -17.45 23.00 7.89
CA ARG A 44 -16.51 23.94 8.52
C ARG A 44 -17.18 25.29 8.78
N GLU A 45 -17.96 25.82 7.84
CA GLU A 45 -18.72 27.06 8.03
C GLU A 45 -19.68 26.97 9.20
N LYS A 46 -20.53 25.93 9.24
CA LYS A 46 -21.47 25.71 10.35
C LYS A 46 -20.76 25.50 11.69
N PHE A 47 -19.58 24.88 11.69
CA PHE A 47 -18.76 24.73 12.90
C PHE A 47 -18.26 26.10 13.39
N VAL A 48 -17.75 26.94 12.48
CA VAL A 48 -17.30 28.30 12.76
C VAL A 48 -18.44 29.15 13.35
N GLU A 49 -19.62 29.13 12.73
CA GLU A 49 -20.80 29.85 13.21
C GLU A 49 -21.16 29.47 14.65
N LYS A 50 -21.19 28.16 14.93
CA LYS A 50 -21.49 27.64 16.27
C LYS A 50 -20.45 28.06 17.29
N LEU A 51 -19.16 27.99 16.98
CA LEU A 51 -18.12 28.45 17.92
C LEU A 51 -18.16 29.97 18.12
N LYS A 52 -18.44 30.76 17.08
CA LYS A 52 -18.66 32.20 17.21
C LYS A 52 -19.80 32.53 18.16
N SER A 53 -20.92 31.79 18.10
CA SER A 53 -22.02 31.97 19.05
C SER A 53 -21.65 31.68 20.52
N THR A 54 -20.53 30.98 20.76
CA THR A 54 -19.98 30.75 22.10
C THR A 54 -18.93 31.77 22.52
N GLY A 55 -18.72 32.84 21.73
CA GLY A 55 -17.76 33.90 22.00
C GLY A 55 -16.36 33.66 21.46
N MET A 56 -16.15 32.61 20.65
CA MET A 56 -14.85 32.38 20.00
C MET A 56 -14.61 33.37 18.86
N ASN A 57 -13.37 33.85 18.74
CA ASN A 57 -12.94 34.64 17.59
C ASN A 57 -13.03 33.82 16.28
N GLU A 58 -13.54 34.44 15.21
CA GLU A 58 -13.74 33.78 13.92
C GLU A 58 -12.46 33.17 13.33
N LYS A 59 -11.33 33.87 13.39
CA LYS A 59 -10.06 33.38 12.86
C LYS A 59 -9.66 32.08 13.54
N LYS A 60 -9.73 32.07 14.88
CA LYS A 60 -9.46 30.86 15.67
C LYS A 60 -10.44 29.74 15.36
N ALA A 61 -11.73 30.06 15.21
CA ALA A 61 -12.73 29.05 14.87
C ALA A 61 -12.47 28.42 13.50
N ARG A 62 -12.00 29.19 12.51
CA ARG A 62 -11.61 28.69 11.17
C ARG A 62 -10.38 27.79 11.23
N GLU A 63 -9.35 28.20 11.97
CA GLU A 63 -8.14 27.38 12.19
C GLU A 63 -8.49 26.02 12.83
N GLU A 64 -9.36 26.01 13.85
CA GLU A 64 -9.82 24.76 14.47
C GLU A 64 -10.68 23.92 13.50
N ALA A 65 -11.50 24.55 12.66
CA ALA A 65 -12.31 23.85 11.66
C ALA A 65 -11.44 23.12 10.63
N GLU A 66 -10.38 23.78 10.15
CA GLU A 66 -9.42 23.22 9.18
C GLU A 66 -8.60 22.07 9.76
N LYS A 67 -8.28 22.14 11.05
CA LYS A 67 -7.58 21.08 11.78
C LYS A 67 -8.46 19.86 12.01
N LEU A 68 -9.72 20.07 12.39
CA LEU A 68 -10.60 19.00 12.89
C LEU A 68 -11.46 18.34 11.83
N ILE A 69 -11.85 19.05 10.78
CA ILE A 69 -12.82 18.55 9.80
C ILE A 69 -12.13 18.41 8.45
N GLY A 70 -12.11 17.22 7.88
CA GLY A 70 -11.47 16.97 6.59
C GLY A 70 -11.97 15.72 5.88
N VAL A 71 -11.18 15.29 4.89
CA VAL A 71 -11.50 14.19 3.98
C VAL A 71 -10.61 12.97 4.23
N THR A 72 -11.23 11.80 4.25
CA THR A 72 -10.55 10.54 3.99
C THR A 72 -10.71 10.27 2.50
N TRP A 73 -9.62 10.33 1.74
CA TRP A 73 -9.70 10.07 0.31
C TRP A 73 -9.43 8.60 0.03
N ASP A 74 -10.45 7.87 -0.41
CA ASP A 74 -10.33 6.49 -0.87
C ASP A 74 -10.15 6.46 -2.39
N VAL A 75 -8.95 6.03 -2.78
CA VAL A 75 -8.53 5.96 -4.19
C VAL A 75 -9.23 4.84 -4.95
N GLY A 76 -9.64 3.78 -4.27
CA GLY A 76 -10.41 2.69 -4.83
C GLY A 76 -11.86 3.13 -5.12
N HIS A 77 -12.51 3.79 -4.16
CA HIS A 77 -13.88 4.28 -4.31
C HIS A 77 -14.01 5.26 -5.49
N ILE A 78 -13.12 6.24 -5.61
CA ILE A 78 -13.20 7.19 -6.73
C ILE A 78 -12.96 6.50 -8.08
N ASN A 79 -12.10 5.48 -8.14
CA ASN A 79 -11.86 4.74 -9.37
C ASN A 79 -13.10 3.98 -9.86
N MET A 80 -14.04 3.65 -8.96
CA MET A 80 -15.33 3.05 -9.35
C MET A 80 -16.21 3.99 -10.17
N MET A 81 -15.89 5.29 -10.28
CA MET A 81 -16.60 6.20 -11.17
C MET A 81 -16.44 5.83 -12.65
N ARG A 82 -15.44 5.00 -13.01
CA ARG A 82 -15.29 4.48 -14.38
C ARG A 82 -16.52 3.75 -14.88
N LYS A 83 -17.28 3.08 -14.00
CA LYS A 83 -18.55 2.44 -14.37
C LYS A 83 -19.62 3.42 -14.87
N TYR A 84 -19.45 4.71 -14.58
CA TYR A 84 -20.30 5.81 -15.06
C TYR A 84 -19.65 6.61 -16.21
N GLY A 85 -18.58 6.09 -16.81
CA GLY A 85 -17.93 6.69 -17.98
C GLY A 85 -16.80 7.67 -17.66
N TYR A 86 -16.36 7.77 -16.41
CA TYR A 86 -15.17 8.56 -16.07
C TYR A 86 -13.91 7.86 -16.60
N ASP A 87 -12.97 8.65 -17.12
CA ASP A 87 -11.63 8.16 -17.43
C ASP A 87 -10.65 8.44 -16.27
N SER A 88 -9.39 8.01 -16.44
CA SER A 88 -8.34 8.27 -15.44
C SER A 88 -8.15 9.76 -15.18
N LYS A 89 -8.32 10.61 -16.20
CA LYS A 89 -8.12 12.05 -16.08
C LYS A 89 -9.22 12.66 -15.22
N ASN A 90 -10.48 12.25 -15.41
CA ASN A 90 -11.59 12.72 -14.59
C ASN A 90 -11.39 12.32 -13.11
N ILE A 91 -10.91 11.11 -12.84
CA ILE A 91 -10.60 10.66 -11.46
C ILE A 91 -9.54 11.55 -10.80
N VAL A 92 -8.48 11.88 -11.55
CA VAL A 92 -7.40 12.75 -11.08
C VAL A 92 -7.89 14.18 -10.89
N GLU A 93 -8.78 14.68 -11.76
CA GLU A 93 -9.45 15.98 -11.62
C GLU A 93 -10.33 16.05 -10.36
N GLU A 94 -11.07 14.99 -10.02
CA GLU A 94 -11.82 14.91 -8.76
C GLU A 94 -10.91 14.92 -7.53
N THR A 95 -9.76 14.25 -7.62
CA THR A 95 -8.77 14.24 -6.54
C THR A 95 -8.21 15.64 -6.26
N GLU A 96 -7.93 16.42 -7.31
CA GLU A 96 -7.40 17.78 -7.19
C GLU A 96 -8.34 18.70 -6.41
N LYS A 97 -9.67 18.51 -6.54
CA LYS A 97 -10.68 19.31 -5.84
C LYS A 97 -10.64 19.12 -4.33
N VAL A 98 -10.34 17.92 -3.86
CA VAL A 98 -10.33 17.58 -2.42
C VAL A 98 -8.95 17.66 -1.77
N ALA A 99 -7.87 17.72 -2.57
CA ALA A 99 -6.49 17.77 -2.09
C ALA A 99 -6.25 18.66 -0.85
N PRO A 100 -6.70 19.95 -0.80
CA PRO A 100 -6.47 20.81 0.36
C PRO A 100 -7.25 20.42 1.63
N LEU A 101 -8.19 19.48 1.52
CA LEU A 101 -9.06 19.04 2.61
C LEU A 101 -8.67 17.68 3.17
N VAL A 102 -7.76 16.96 2.52
CA VAL A 102 -7.37 15.59 2.88
C VAL A 102 -6.65 15.57 4.23
N LYS A 103 -7.08 14.66 5.10
CA LYS A 103 -6.45 14.35 6.39
C LYS A 103 -6.06 12.88 6.50
N HIS A 104 -6.66 12.03 5.67
CA HIS A 104 -6.45 10.59 5.64
C HIS A 104 -6.55 10.07 4.21
N VAL A 105 -5.81 9.02 3.86
CA VAL A 105 -5.91 8.38 2.54
C VAL A 105 -6.05 6.88 2.72
N HIS A 106 -7.06 6.30 2.08
CA HIS A 106 -7.18 4.87 1.92
C HIS A 106 -6.58 4.45 0.58
N LEU A 107 -5.76 3.41 0.65
CA LEU A 107 -4.94 2.95 -0.45
C LEU A 107 -5.33 1.51 -0.79
N SER A 108 -5.96 1.36 -1.95
CA SER A 108 -6.41 0.07 -2.49
C SER A 108 -6.37 0.14 -4.02
N ASP A 109 -6.53 -1.00 -4.68
CA ASP A 109 -6.69 -1.06 -6.13
C ASP A 109 -7.97 -1.80 -6.54
N ASN A 110 -8.46 -1.49 -7.73
CA ASN A 110 -9.56 -2.18 -8.36
C ASN A 110 -9.56 -1.91 -9.88
N PHE A 111 -10.54 -2.47 -10.59
CA PHE A 111 -10.68 -2.31 -12.04
C PHE A 111 -11.65 -1.20 -12.46
N GLY A 112 -12.24 -0.48 -11.50
CA GLY A 112 -13.16 0.63 -11.73
C GLY A 112 -14.65 0.28 -11.79
N PHE A 113 -15.03 -0.93 -11.38
CA PHE A 113 -16.42 -1.40 -11.41
C PHE A 113 -16.93 -1.73 -10.01
N GLU A 114 -16.22 -2.63 -9.33
CA GLU A 114 -16.57 -3.17 -8.02
C GLU A 114 -15.54 -2.75 -6.98
N HIS A 115 -15.96 -2.74 -5.72
CA HIS A 115 -15.10 -2.48 -4.58
C HIS A 115 -14.31 -3.75 -4.21
N THR A 116 -13.25 -4.04 -4.97
CA THR A 116 -12.50 -5.31 -4.85
C THR A 116 -11.38 -5.28 -3.82
N GLU A 117 -10.89 -4.10 -3.42
CA GLU A 117 -9.77 -3.93 -2.46
C GLU A 117 -8.53 -4.78 -2.77
N LEU A 118 -8.04 -4.71 -4.01
CA LEU A 118 -6.83 -5.42 -4.43
C LEU A 118 -5.56 -4.76 -3.87
N PRO A 119 -4.46 -5.51 -3.75
CA PRO A 119 -3.14 -4.94 -3.54
C PRO A 119 -2.83 -3.84 -4.57
N MET A 120 -2.15 -2.79 -4.13
CA MET A 120 -1.87 -1.64 -4.98
C MET A 120 -1.03 -2.04 -6.19
N GLY A 121 -1.45 -1.61 -7.38
CA GLY A 121 -0.79 -1.91 -8.65
C GLY A 121 -1.20 -3.24 -9.28
N MET A 122 -2.23 -3.92 -8.76
CA MET A 122 -2.86 -5.06 -9.42
C MET A 122 -4.06 -4.66 -10.31
N GLY A 123 -4.57 -3.45 -10.14
CA GLY A 123 -5.72 -2.92 -10.88
C GLY A 123 -5.33 -1.78 -11.81
N ASN A 124 -6.22 -0.79 -11.92
CA ASN A 124 -6.07 0.36 -12.81
C ASN A 124 -6.33 1.71 -12.13
N VAL A 125 -6.29 1.76 -10.78
CA VAL A 125 -6.34 3.02 -10.06
C VAL A 125 -5.09 3.84 -10.41
N PRO A 126 -5.21 5.12 -10.84
CA PRO A 126 -4.06 5.98 -11.14
C PRO A 126 -3.42 6.52 -9.85
N ILE A 127 -2.94 5.62 -8.99
CA ILE A 127 -2.48 5.95 -7.62
C ILE A 127 -1.36 6.98 -7.65
N LYS A 128 -0.41 6.86 -8.58
CA LYS A 128 0.72 7.78 -8.67
C LYS A 128 0.25 9.21 -8.95
N GLU A 129 -0.58 9.38 -9.96
CA GLU A 129 -1.14 10.66 -10.37
C GLU A 129 -2.04 11.26 -9.29
N ILE A 130 -2.84 10.42 -8.61
CA ILE A 130 -3.64 10.81 -7.45
C ILE A 130 -2.73 11.36 -6.34
N MET A 131 -1.69 10.62 -5.95
CA MET A 131 -0.78 11.04 -4.89
C MET A 131 0.00 12.31 -5.26
N GLU A 132 0.38 12.48 -6.53
CA GLU A 132 0.97 13.72 -7.04
C GLU A 132 0.00 14.90 -6.92
N LYS A 133 -1.29 14.72 -7.25
CA LYS A 133 -2.32 15.77 -7.12
C LYS A 133 -2.70 16.09 -5.68
N LEU A 134 -2.72 15.10 -4.80
CA LEU A 134 -2.89 15.34 -3.37
C LEU A 134 -1.73 16.15 -2.79
N GLY A 135 -0.56 16.08 -3.40
CA GLY A 135 0.61 16.88 -3.04
C GLY A 135 0.98 16.72 -1.57
N LYS A 136 1.44 17.81 -0.95
CA LYS A 136 1.90 17.80 0.44
C LYS A 136 0.86 17.28 1.43
N GLU A 137 -0.40 17.70 1.30
CA GLU A 137 -1.48 17.26 2.20
C GLU A 137 -1.69 15.74 2.11
N GLY A 138 -1.64 15.18 0.90
CA GLY A 138 -1.66 13.73 0.69
C GLY A 138 -0.46 13.02 1.30
N TYR A 139 0.76 13.57 1.15
CA TYR A 139 1.98 12.98 1.70
C TYR A 139 2.05 13.03 3.23
N ASP A 140 1.58 14.11 3.84
CA ASP A 140 1.56 14.29 5.30
C ASP A 140 0.38 13.56 5.96
N ALA A 141 -0.70 13.31 5.21
CA ALA A 141 -1.85 12.55 5.70
C ALA A 141 -1.47 11.13 6.12
N LYS A 142 -2.14 10.63 7.17
CA LYS A 142 -2.04 9.22 7.55
C LYS A 142 -2.63 8.37 6.41
N LYS A 143 -1.96 7.27 6.08
CA LYS A 143 -2.35 6.35 5.01
C LYS A 143 -2.65 4.99 5.61
N ILE A 144 -3.71 4.34 5.11
CA ILE A 144 -4.05 2.96 5.45
C ILE A 144 -4.19 2.18 4.15
N ILE A 145 -3.64 0.97 4.13
CA ILE A 145 -3.85 0.03 3.02
C ILE A 145 -5.15 -0.70 3.28
N GLU A 146 -6.10 -0.59 2.34
CA GLU A 146 -7.38 -1.27 2.39
C GLU A 146 -7.37 -2.44 1.42
N ALA A 147 -7.05 -3.60 1.97
CA ALA A 147 -6.98 -4.87 1.27
C ALA A 147 -7.67 -5.96 2.11
N GLY A 148 -8.82 -5.62 2.69
CA GLY A 148 -9.61 -6.50 3.54
C GLY A 148 -10.11 -7.72 2.77
N ASN A 149 -10.66 -7.50 1.58
CA ASN A 149 -11.09 -8.59 0.69
C ASN A 149 -9.91 -9.50 0.28
N TRP A 150 -8.73 -8.94 0.02
CA TRP A 150 -7.54 -9.73 -0.28
C TRP A 150 -7.19 -10.67 0.89
N TRP A 151 -7.14 -10.13 2.10
CA TRP A 151 -6.89 -10.93 3.30
C TRP A 151 -7.98 -11.99 3.50
N GLN A 152 -9.25 -11.62 3.35
CA GLN A 152 -10.38 -12.54 3.49
C GLN A 152 -10.25 -13.77 2.58
N HIS A 153 -9.92 -13.56 1.30
CA HIS A 153 -9.88 -14.64 0.31
C HIS A 153 -8.56 -15.41 0.27
N PHE A 154 -7.42 -14.75 0.48
CA PHE A 154 -6.10 -15.37 0.32
C PHE A 154 -5.36 -15.62 1.64
N GLN A 155 -5.82 -15.03 2.76
CA GLN A 155 -5.20 -15.18 4.09
C GLN A 155 -3.70 -14.88 4.09
N ARG A 156 -3.27 -13.94 3.23
CA ARG A 156 -1.88 -13.51 3.08
C ARG A 156 -1.80 -11.99 3.01
N SER A 157 -0.66 -11.45 3.44
CA SER A 157 -0.39 -10.02 3.37
C SER A 157 -0.41 -9.54 1.90
N PRO A 158 -1.03 -8.38 1.59
CA PRO A 158 -1.00 -7.76 0.25
C PRO A 158 0.33 -7.05 -0.07
N LEU A 159 1.24 -7.02 0.91
CA LEU A 159 2.46 -6.22 0.82
C LEU A 159 3.38 -6.73 -0.28
N LYS A 160 3.48 -8.04 -0.47
CA LYS A 160 4.38 -8.62 -1.49
C LYS A 160 3.95 -8.18 -2.89
N GLU A 161 2.67 -8.36 -3.21
CA GLU A 161 2.10 -8.03 -4.51
C GLU A 161 2.22 -6.53 -4.78
N THR A 162 2.00 -5.71 -3.76
CA THR A 162 2.22 -4.27 -3.84
C THR A 162 3.67 -3.93 -4.16
N LEU A 163 4.64 -4.50 -3.43
CA LEU A 163 6.06 -4.21 -3.66
C LEU A 163 6.52 -4.65 -5.04
N GLU A 164 6.00 -5.78 -5.53
CA GLU A 164 6.20 -6.27 -6.89
C GLU A 164 5.65 -5.27 -7.93
N SER A 165 4.39 -4.87 -7.81
CA SER A 165 3.74 -3.97 -8.77
C SER A 165 4.41 -2.59 -8.84
N PHE A 166 4.89 -2.06 -7.72
CA PHE A 166 5.61 -0.78 -7.70
C PHE A 166 7.09 -0.89 -8.06
N GLY A 167 7.60 -2.11 -8.34
CA GLY A 167 9.01 -2.33 -8.64
C GLY A 167 9.91 -1.86 -7.49
N SER A 168 9.50 -2.09 -6.24
CA SER A 168 10.25 -1.63 -5.08
C SER A 168 11.61 -2.33 -5.00
N PRO A 169 12.69 -1.63 -4.64
CA PRO A 169 13.99 -2.26 -4.45
C PRO A 169 13.95 -3.15 -3.20
N ILE A 170 14.67 -4.28 -3.24
CA ILE A 170 14.82 -5.17 -2.08
C ILE A 170 15.78 -4.55 -1.06
N TYR A 171 16.78 -3.80 -1.53
CA TYR A 171 17.78 -3.13 -0.69
C TYR A 171 17.57 -1.62 -0.65
N SER A 172 17.91 -1.02 0.50
CA SER A 172 17.81 0.42 0.74
C SER A 172 18.74 1.27 -0.13
N SER A 173 19.79 0.68 -0.71
CA SER A 173 20.70 1.35 -1.64
C SER A 173 20.07 1.65 -3.01
N GLY A 174 18.85 1.15 -3.28
CA GLY A 174 18.15 1.35 -4.55
C GLY A 174 18.77 0.60 -5.73
N GLN A 175 19.83 -0.17 -5.50
CA GLN A 175 20.44 -1.04 -6.50
C GLN A 175 19.69 -2.37 -6.56
N ALA A 176 19.65 -2.96 -7.75
CA ALA A 176 19.08 -4.28 -7.98
C ALA A 176 19.55 -5.29 -6.92
N PRO A 177 18.68 -6.21 -6.48
CA PRO A 177 17.42 -6.59 -7.14
C PRO A 177 16.15 -5.89 -6.65
N TYR A 178 15.10 -5.96 -7.49
CA TYR A 178 13.76 -5.45 -7.20
C TYR A 178 12.77 -6.58 -6.88
N TRP A 179 11.67 -6.26 -6.19
CA TRP A 179 10.66 -7.24 -5.80
C TRP A 179 10.00 -7.94 -7.01
N ASN A 180 9.77 -7.22 -8.10
CA ASN A 180 9.25 -7.81 -9.36
C ASN A 180 10.22 -8.81 -10.04
N GLN A 181 11.47 -8.87 -9.60
CA GLN A 181 12.47 -9.84 -10.07
C GLN A 181 12.60 -11.02 -9.09
N SER A 182 11.86 -11.02 -7.98
CA SER A 182 12.05 -11.95 -6.87
C SER A 182 11.79 -13.42 -7.22
N LEU A 183 10.91 -13.68 -8.20
CA LEU A 183 10.70 -15.03 -8.75
C LEU A 183 11.98 -15.62 -9.36
N GLY A 184 12.87 -14.77 -9.89
CA GLY A 184 14.18 -15.18 -10.40
C GLY A 184 15.21 -15.53 -9.31
N PHE A 185 14.97 -15.18 -8.04
CA PHE A 185 15.83 -15.58 -6.91
C PHE A 185 15.50 -16.96 -6.35
N GLN A 186 14.45 -17.62 -6.84
CA GLN A 186 14.27 -19.03 -6.58
C GLN A 186 15.38 -19.80 -7.30
N GLN A 187 16.54 -19.93 -6.64
CA GLN A 187 17.45 -21.00 -6.97
C GLN A 187 16.69 -22.30 -6.74
N ASN A 188 16.30 -22.95 -7.83
CA ASN A 188 15.98 -24.37 -7.80
C ASN A 188 17.10 -25.05 -7.02
N TYR A 189 16.79 -26.02 -6.16
CA TYR A 189 17.77 -26.82 -5.43
C TYR A 189 18.80 -27.51 -6.38
N TYR A 190 18.54 -27.48 -7.69
CA TYR A 190 19.41 -27.90 -8.79
C TYR A 190 20.25 -26.79 -9.45
N SER A 191 20.28 -25.56 -8.90
CA SER A 191 21.05 -24.42 -9.42
C SER A 191 22.53 -24.44 -9.01
N GLY A 192 23.06 -25.62 -8.65
CA GLY A 192 24.48 -25.89 -8.86
C GLY A 192 24.79 -25.92 -10.35
N TYR A 193 26.07 -25.92 -10.74
CA TYR A 193 26.55 -25.91 -12.14
C TYR A 193 26.12 -27.10 -13.03
N GLY A 194 24.97 -27.75 -12.78
CA GLY A 194 24.57 -29.01 -13.39
C GLY A 194 25.72 -30.02 -13.34
N ALA A 195 25.79 -30.90 -14.32
CA ALA A 195 26.97 -31.70 -14.65
C ALA A 195 27.77 -31.05 -15.80
N PHE A 196 27.91 -29.72 -15.81
CA PHE A 196 28.63 -29.01 -16.89
C PHE A 196 30.15 -29.08 -16.71
N LEU A 197 30.64 -29.24 -15.49
CA LEU A 197 32.07 -29.37 -15.24
C LEU A 197 32.53 -30.81 -15.52
N PRO A 198 33.81 -31.03 -15.84
CA PRO A 198 34.36 -32.39 -15.90
C PRO A 198 34.17 -33.12 -14.56
N GLN A 199 33.94 -34.44 -14.60
CA GLN A 199 33.73 -35.29 -13.41
C GLN A 199 34.73 -35.00 -12.27
N LYS A 200 35.99 -34.77 -12.64
CA LYS A 200 37.11 -34.44 -11.75
C LYS A 200 36.84 -33.21 -10.85
N ASN A 201 36.04 -32.24 -11.30
CA ASN A 201 35.69 -31.08 -10.48
C ASN A 201 34.74 -31.44 -9.33
N TYR A 202 33.77 -32.33 -9.57
CA TYR A 202 32.84 -32.80 -8.54
C TYR A 202 33.51 -33.72 -7.52
N GLU A 203 34.50 -34.49 -7.97
CA GLU A 203 35.32 -35.35 -7.10
C GLU A 203 36.24 -34.55 -6.16
N ILE A 204 36.82 -33.45 -6.64
CA ILE A 204 37.81 -32.66 -5.88
C ILE A 204 37.16 -31.63 -4.96
N PHE A 205 36.15 -30.92 -5.45
CA PHE A 205 35.58 -29.76 -4.75
C PHE A 205 34.19 -30.01 -4.17
N GLY A 206 33.59 -31.16 -4.50
CA GLY A 206 32.20 -31.46 -4.19
C GLY A 206 31.24 -30.66 -5.07
N GLY A 207 30.19 -31.31 -5.52
CA GLY A 207 29.04 -30.65 -6.12
C GLY A 207 27.80 -31.49 -5.93
N GLY A 208 26.64 -30.86 -6.12
CA GLY A 208 25.32 -31.39 -5.74
C GLY A 208 25.24 -32.93 -5.83
N PHE A 209 25.00 -33.55 -4.66
CA PHE A 209 24.96 -35.00 -4.41
C PHE A 209 26.27 -35.73 -4.05
N SER A 210 27.44 -35.08 -4.04
CA SER A 210 28.72 -35.69 -3.64
C SER A 210 28.84 -36.07 -2.15
N GLY A 211 27.81 -35.78 -1.35
CA GLY A 211 27.71 -36.19 0.06
C GLY A 211 26.57 -37.17 0.35
N LEU A 212 25.83 -37.64 -0.67
CA LEU A 212 24.76 -38.60 -0.44
C LEU A 212 25.33 -40.02 -0.26
N PRO A 213 24.84 -40.78 0.73
CA PRO A 213 25.09 -42.22 0.80
C PRO A 213 24.68 -42.90 -0.51
N SER A 214 25.38 -43.97 -0.87
CA SER A 214 25.10 -44.74 -2.10
C SER A 214 23.65 -45.23 -2.19
N GLU A 215 23.01 -45.42 -1.05
CA GLU A 215 21.62 -45.82 -0.88
C GLU A 215 20.63 -44.77 -1.42
N PHE A 216 21.04 -43.50 -1.50
CA PHE A 216 20.23 -42.38 -2.01
C PHE A 216 20.70 -41.86 -3.37
N GLY A 217 21.43 -42.66 -4.14
CA GLY A 217 21.88 -42.30 -5.50
C GLY A 217 23.21 -41.55 -5.55
N GLY A 218 23.99 -41.54 -4.47
CA GLY A 218 25.39 -41.13 -4.51
C GLY A 218 26.23 -42.11 -5.33
N GLN A 219 27.06 -41.62 -6.25
CA GLN A 219 28.04 -42.46 -6.95
C GLN A 219 29.18 -42.84 -5.99
N LEU A 220 29.45 -44.14 -5.91
CA LEU A 220 30.12 -44.87 -4.84
C LEU A 220 31.57 -44.47 -4.50
N ARG A 221 31.83 -44.59 -3.18
CA ARG A 221 33.00 -45.14 -2.46
C ARG A 221 34.38 -44.93 -3.11
N GLN A 222 35.05 -43.86 -2.70
CA GLN A 222 36.49 -43.91 -2.53
C GLN A 222 36.77 -43.91 -1.02
N ASP A 223 37.17 -45.07 -0.50
CA ASP A 223 37.66 -45.21 0.86
C ASP A 223 38.79 -44.20 1.08
N ASN A 224 38.67 -43.41 2.15
CA ASN A 224 39.57 -42.36 2.61
C ASN A 224 39.56 -41.04 1.83
N ASN A 225 38.50 -40.26 2.07
CA ASN A 225 38.47 -38.84 1.83
C ASN A 225 39.48 -38.12 2.76
N ARG A 226 40.55 -37.54 2.19
CA ARG A 226 41.68 -36.89 2.90
C ARG A 226 41.31 -35.63 3.71
N LEU A 227 40.06 -35.18 3.64
CA LEU A 227 39.55 -34.04 4.41
C LEU A 227 38.59 -34.44 5.55
N SER A 228 38.34 -35.74 5.76
CA SER A 228 37.40 -36.23 6.78
C SER A 228 38.00 -36.38 8.19
N GLY A 229 39.29 -36.08 8.38
CA GLY A 229 39.93 -36.15 9.70
C GLY A 229 40.07 -37.56 10.30
N ASN A 230 39.77 -38.62 9.55
CA ASN A 230 40.02 -39.98 10.00
C ASN A 230 41.52 -40.30 10.02
N PRO A 231 42.03 -40.99 11.06
CA PRO A 231 43.41 -41.49 11.07
C PRO A 231 43.64 -42.46 9.91
N LEU A 232 44.82 -42.39 9.30
CA LEU A 232 45.28 -43.37 8.33
C LEU A 232 45.74 -44.62 9.09
N GLU A 233 45.17 -45.78 8.77
CA GLU A 233 45.85 -47.09 8.97
C GLU A 233 46.67 -47.43 7.72
#